data_AF-A0A7U6Y9M6-F1
#
_entry.id   AF-A0A7U6Y9M6-F1
#
_cell.length_a   1.000
_cell.length_b   1.000
_cell.length_c   1.000
_cell.angle_alpha   90.00
_cell.angle_beta   90.00
_cell.angle_gamma   90.00
#
_symmetry.space_group_name_H-M   'P 1'
#
loop_
_entity.id
_entity.type
_entity.pdbx_description
1 polymer ?
#
loop_
_entity_poly.entity_id
_entity_poly.type
_entity_poly.pdbx_seq_one_letter_code
_entity_poly.pdbx_strand_id
1 'polypeptide(L)'
;MYVAVKGGEAAIDAAHKLLALARRGSADVAELSLDQISEQLGLAVDRVMAEGSLYDKRLAALAIKQARGDLVEAIFLLRAFRTTLPRLAESEPLNTANMAVHRRISAAFKDLPGGQILGPTFDYTHRLLDFALAETENQPEAVAPPASADANVPMPHVASLLHQEGLIQPEAAEDETAPVADLTRDPLSFPASRSLRLQNLARGDEGFLLALGYSTQRGFGNNHPFAGEIRIGAVEVEIVPEELGFPIAIGTITITECEMINQFKGSKDVAPMFTRGYGLVFGESERKAMAMALVDRALRASELGEEVIAPAQDEEFVMMHSDNVEAMGFVQHLKLPHYVDFQGELVMVRELRAEREKSLQSQKEEKSHV
;
A
#
# COMPACT_ATOMS: atom_id res chain seq x y z
N MET A 1 1.18 -16.29 -52.22
CA MET A 1 0.02 -16.66 -51.39
C MET A 1 0.53 -16.81 -49.97
N TYR A 2 0.05 -15.99 -49.04
CA TYR A 2 0.38 -16.15 -47.61
C TYR A 2 -0.66 -17.09 -46.99
N VAL A 3 -0.20 -18.07 -46.21
CA VAL A 3 -1.07 -18.99 -45.46
C VAL A 3 -0.87 -18.72 -43.98
N ALA A 4 -1.95 -18.49 -43.25
CA ALA A 4 -1.89 -18.34 -41.81
C ALA A 4 -1.52 -19.68 -41.17
N VAL A 5 -0.46 -19.67 -40.35
CA VAL A 5 -0.04 -20.84 -39.56
C VAL A 5 -0.23 -20.53 -38.08
N LYS A 6 -0.57 -21.54 -37.28
CA LYS A 6 -0.64 -21.40 -35.82
C LYS A 6 0.78 -21.33 -35.25
N GLY A 7 1.07 -20.31 -34.44
CA GLY A 7 2.38 -20.16 -33.78
C GLY A 7 2.35 -19.51 -32.39
N GLY A 8 1.22 -18.95 -31.97
CA GLY A 8 1.11 -18.22 -30.70
C GLY A 8 1.37 -19.09 -29.46
N GLU A 9 0.69 -20.23 -29.36
CA GLU A 9 0.82 -21.16 -28.21
C GLU A 9 2.26 -21.65 -28.03
N ALA A 10 2.90 -22.15 -29.10
CA ALA A 10 4.28 -22.61 -29.05
C ALA A 10 5.27 -21.49 -28.66
N ALA A 11 5.03 -20.26 -29.10
CA ALA A 11 5.85 -19.10 -28.72
C ALA A 11 5.68 -18.74 -27.24
N ILE A 12 4.45 -18.79 -26.71
CA ILE A 12 4.14 -18.56 -25.30
C ILE A 12 4.82 -19.63 -24.42
N ASP A 13 4.70 -20.91 -24.79
CA ASP A 13 5.35 -22.00 -24.05
C ASP A 13 6.87 -21.87 -24.03
N ALA A 14 7.48 -21.50 -25.15
CA ALA A 14 8.92 -21.23 -25.22
C ALA A 14 9.30 -20.05 -24.32
N ALA A 15 8.52 -18.96 -24.33
CA ALA A 15 8.74 -17.81 -23.46
C ALA A 15 8.65 -18.18 -21.97
N HIS A 16 7.68 -19.01 -21.57
CA HIS A 16 7.58 -19.50 -20.18
C HIS A 16 8.79 -20.34 -19.76
N LYS A 17 9.30 -21.20 -20.64
CA LYS A 17 10.54 -21.98 -20.37
C LYS A 17 11.74 -21.06 -20.21
N LEU A 18 11.88 -20.06 -21.07
CA LEU A 18 12.94 -19.05 -20.97
C LEU A 18 12.83 -18.25 -19.67
N LEU A 19 11.63 -17.86 -19.26
CA LEU A 19 11.38 -17.19 -17.99
C LEU A 19 11.77 -18.07 -16.79
N ALA A 20 11.44 -19.37 -16.83
CA ALA A 20 11.82 -20.30 -15.78
C ALA A 20 13.35 -20.45 -15.65
N LEU A 21 14.07 -20.52 -16.77
CA LEU A 21 15.54 -20.52 -16.79
C LEU A 21 16.11 -19.20 -16.25
N ALA A 22 15.56 -18.07 -16.68
CA ALA A 22 15.97 -16.75 -16.21
C ALA A 22 15.65 -16.51 -14.73
N ARG A 23 14.61 -17.15 -14.18
CA ARG A 23 14.32 -17.17 -12.74
C ARG A 23 15.32 -18.01 -11.97
N ARG A 24 15.68 -19.20 -12.48
CA ARG A 24 16.62 -20.09 -11.79
C ARG A 24 18.04 -19.52 -11.77
N GLY A 25 18.48 -18.85 -12.83
CA GLY A 25 19.85 -18.35 -12.93
C GLY A 25 20.89 -19.47 -13.05
N SER A 26 22.15 -19.18 -12.69
CA SER A 26 23.24 -20.17 -12.74
C SER A 26 23.00 -21.33 -11.78
N ALA A 27 23.24 -22.56 -12.24
CA ALA A 27 23.16 -23.76 -11.41
C ALA A 27 24.27 -23.83 -10.35
N ASP A 28 25.37 -23.08 -10.53
CA ASP A 28 26.47 -22.99 -9.56
C ASP A 28 26.09 -22.17 -8.32
N VAL A 29 25.01 -21.38 -8.41
CA VAL A 29 24.45 -20.65 -7.28
C VAL A 29 23.30 -21.48 -6.69
N ALA A 30 23.32 -21.63 -5.36
CA ALA A 30 22.24 -22.29 -4.62
C ALA A 30 20.89 -21.63 -4.91
N GLU A 31 19.85 -22.45 -5.05
CA GLU A 31 18.50 -21.93 -5.27
C GLU A 31 17.97 -21.25 -4.00
N LEU A 32 17.35 -20.08 -4.16
CA LEU A 32 16.69 -19.38 -3.07
C LEU A 32 15.58 -20.26 -2.45
N SER A 33 15.67 -20.52 -1.15
CA SER A 33 14.60 -21.16 -0.38
C SER A 33 13.52 -20.13 -0.02
N LEU A 34 12.32 -20.61 0.31
CA LEU A 34 11.26 -19.71 0.79
C LEU A 34 11.64 -19.11 2.15
N ASP A 35 12.27 -19.89 3.02
CA ASP A 35 12.68 -19.45 4.36
C ASP A 35 13.77 -18.36 4.28
N GLN A 36 14.69 -18.42 3.30
CA GLN A 36 15.64 -17.33 3.04
C GLN A 36 14.91 -16.02 2.70
N ILE A 37 13.89 -16.08 1.84
CA ILE A 37 13.13 -14.90 1.43
C ILE A 37 12.28 -14.38 2.60
N SER A 38 11.57 -15.27 3.32
CA SER A 38 10.69 -14.89 4.43
C SER A 38 11.44 -14.26 5.60
N GLU A 39 12.61 -14.82 5.95
CA GLU A 39 13.38 -14.38 7.12
C GLU A 39 14.35 -13.23 6.81
N GLN A 40 14.94 -13.18 5.61
CA GLN A 40 16.03 -12.22 5.31
C GLN A 40 15.58 -11.04 4.44
N LEU A 41 14.47 -11.20 3.70
CA LEU A 41 13.86 -10.14 2.88
C LEU A 41 12.49 -9.71 3.43
N GLY A 42 12.35 -9.73 4.77
CA GLY A 42 11.09 -9.53 5.48
C GLY A 42 10.29 -8.29 5.04
N LEU A 43 10.95 -7.15 4.85
CA LEU A 43 10.26 -5.92 4.42
C LEU A 43 9.65 -6.03 3.00
N ALA A 44 10.26 -6.80 2.10
CA ALA A 44 9.68 -7.06 0.80
C ALA A 44 8.45 -7.98 0.91
N VAL A 45 8.53 -8.98 1.79
CA VAL A 45 7.43 -9.90 2.12
C VAL A 45 6.26 -9.13 2.73
N ASP A 46 6.52 -8.22 3.66
CA ASP A 46 5.52 -7.36 4.30
C ASP A 46 4.78 -6.50 3.28
N ARG A 47 5.51 -5.86 2.36
CA ARG A 47 4.90 -5.09 1.27
C ARG A 47 3.99 -5.96 0.41
N VAL A 48 4.45 -7.15 0.02
CA VAL A 48 3.66 -8.09 -0.81
C VAL A 48 2.43 -8.59 -0.05
N MET A 49 2.51 -8.85 1.27
CA MET A 49 1.33 -9.21 2.08
C MET A 49 0.32 -8.06 2.16
N ALA A 50 0.79 -6.85 2.44
CA ALA A 50 -0.06 -5.67 2.61
C ALA A 50 -0.80 -5.31 1.30
N GLU A 51 -0.04 -5.11 0.22
CA GLU A 51 -0.60 -4.77 -1.08
C GLU A 51 -1.26 -6.00 -1.74
N GLY A 52 -0.86 -7.23 -1.44
CA GLY A 52 -1.56 -8.45 -1.88
C GLY A 52 -2.87 -8.74 -1.14
N SER A 53 -3.11 -8.08 0.00
CA SER A 53 -4.27 -8.28 0.89
C SER A 53 -4.40 -9.71 1.45
N LEU A 54 -3.28 -10.37 1.73
CA LEU A 54 -3.25 -11.71 2.31
C LEU A 54 -2.05 -11.83 3.26
N TYR A 55 -2.33 -12.03 4.54
CA TYR A 55 -1.30 -12.25 5.56
C TYR A 55 -0.86 -13.72 5.56
N ASP A 56 0.18 -14.01 4.78
CA ASP A 56 0.90 -15.28 4.82
C ASP A 56 2.33 -15.06 4.29
N LYS A 57 3.31 -15.10 5.19
CA LYS A 57 4.72 -14.82 4.85
C LYS A 57 5.28 -15.83 3.85
N ARG A 58 4.85 -17.09 3.90
CA ARG A 58 5.38 -18.16 3.04
C ARG A 58 4.79 -18.05 1.63
N LEU A 59 3.51 -17.71 1.51
CA LEU A 59 2.88 -17.44 0.20
C LEU A 59 3.43 -16.17 -0.44
N ALA A 60 3.63 -15.09 0.35
CA ALA A 60 4.27 -13.88 -0.15
C ALA A 60 5.72 -14.14 -0.61
N ALA A 61 6.50 -14.92 0.15
CA ALA A 61 7.83 -15.35 -0.26
C ALA A 61 7.81 -16.20 -1.54
N LEU A 62 6.82 -17.09 -1.69
CA LEU A 62 6.63 -17.87 -2.92
C LEU A 62 6.31 -16.95 -4.12
N ALA A 63 5.43 -15.97 -3.94
CA ALA A 63 5.10 -15.01 -4.98
C ALA A 63 6.33 -14.19 -5.41
N ILE A 64 7.13 -13.71 -4.45
CA ILE A 64 8.40 -13.01 -4.71
C ILE A 64 9.37 -13.90 -5.50
N LYS A 65 9.55 -15.15 -5.07
CA LYS A 65 10.40 -16.12 -5.78
C LYS A 65 9.92 -16.35 -7.21
N GLN A 66 8.61 -16.56 -7.39
CA GLN A 66 7.99 -16.80 -8.69
C GLN A 66 8.16 -15.60 -9.63
N ALA A 67 7.99 -14.38 -9.10
CA ALA A 67 8.12 -13.11 -9.80
C ALA A 67 9.57 -12.63 -9.98
N ARG A 68 10.58 -13.43 -9.59
CA ARG A 68 12.01 -13.07 -9.69
C ARG A 68 12.36 -11.78 -8.94
N GLY A 69 11.66 -11.50 -7.84
CA GLY A 69 11.84 -10.29 -7.05
C GLY A 69 11.08 -9.05 -7.55
N ASP A 70 10.32 -9.15 -8.65
CA ASP A 70 9.38 -8.08 -9.03
C ASP A 70 8.21 -8.07 -8.04
N LEU A 71 8.17 -7.07 -7.16
CA LEU A 71 7.17 -7.00 -6.09
C LEU A 71 5.77 -6.72 -6.63
N VAL A 72 5.63 -5.97 -7.73
CA VAL A 72 4.32 -5.62 -8.29
C VAL A 72 3.68 -6.86 -8.92
N GLU A 73 4.48 -7.66 -9.63
CA GLU A 73 4.05 -8.99 -10.10
C GLU A 73 3.76 -9.96 -8.94
N ALA A 74 4.59 -9.96 -7.88
CA ALA A 74 4.36 -10.80 -6.70
C ALA A 74 3.05 -10.43 -5.98
N ILE A 75 2.75 -9.15 -5.84
CA ILE A 75 1.48 -8.64 -5.30
C ILE A 75 0.31 -9.15 -6.14
N PHE A 76 0.41 -9.05 -7.47
CA PHE A 76 -0.63 -9.54 -8.35
C PHE A 76 -0.84 -11.06 -8.22
N LEU A 77 0.23 -11.85 -8.18
CA LEU A 77 0.17 -13.30 -7.95
C LEU A 77 -0.54 -13.65 -6.64
N LEU A 78 -0.17 -12.97 -5.54
CA LEU A 78 -0.78 -13.23 -4.23
C LEU A 78 -2.26 -12.80 -4.20
N ARG A 79 -2.59 -11.66 -4.81
CA ARG A 79 -3.95 -11.15 -4.93
C ARG A 79 -4.82 -12.06 -5.79
N ALA A 80 -4.28 -12.59 -6.89
CA ALA A 80 -4.94 -13.55 -7.74
C ALA A 80 -5.15 -14.89 -7.02
N PHE A 81 -4.17 -15.34 -6.21
CA PHE A 81 -4.34 -16.55 -5.40
C PHE A 81 -5.46 -16.37 -4.36
N ARG A 82 -5.56 -15.20 -3.72
CA ARG A 82 -6.62 -14.89 -2.74
C ARG A 82 -8.03 -15.11 -3.30
N THR A 83 -8.28 -14.84 -4.59
CA THR A 83 -9.62 -15.03 -5.19
C THR A 83 -10.02 -16.50 -5.32
N THR A 84 -9.06 -17.42 -5.19
CA THR A 84 -9.30 -18.87 -5.22
C THR A 84 -9.66 -19.43 -3.83
N LEU A 85 -9.50 -18.63 -2.77
CA LEU A 85 -9.72 -19.07 -1.39
C LEU A 85 -11.15 -18.77 -0.94
N PRO A 86 -11.80 -19.68 -0.19
CA PRO A 86 -13.08 -19.39 0.45
C PRO A 86 -12.89 -18.43 1.63
N ARG A 87 -13.87 -17.53 1.84
CA ARG A 87 -13.98 -16.74 3.08
C ARG A 87 -14.63 -17.62 4.15
N LEU A 88 -13.82 -18.12 5.08
CA LEU A 88 -14.28 -19.05 6.12
C LEU A 88 -14.92 -18.35 7.32
N ALA A 89 -14.45 -17.15 7.66
CA ALA A 89 -14.92 -16.36 8.79
C ALA A 89 -14.57 -14.88 8.60
N GLU A 90 -15.12 -14.04 9.46
CA GLU A 90 -14.73 -12.65 9.68
C GLU A 90 -14.14 -12.56 11.09
N SER A 91 -13.07 -11.78 11.25
CA SER A 91 -12.52 -11.57 12.58
C SER A 91 -13.35 -10.56 13.35
N GLU A 92 -13.28 -10.66 14.67
CA GLU A 92 -13.57 -9.52 15.53
C GLU A 92 -12.63 -8.35 15.16
N PRO A 93 -13.05 -7.09 15.40
CA PRO A 93 -12.17 -5.95 15.22
C PRO A 93 -10.87 -6.10 16.01
N LEU A 94 -9.74 -5.84 15.34
CA LEU A 94 -8.44 -5.96 15.98
C LEU A 94 -8.30 -4.97 17.14
N ASN A 95 -7.89 -5.46 18.31
CA ASN A 95 -7.62 -4.62 19.47
C ASN A 95 -6.13 -4.24 19.56
N THR A 96 -5.73 -3.16 18.89
CA THR A 96 -4.34 -2.66 18.87
C THR A 96 -3.86 -2.11 20.21
N ALA A 97 -4.76 -1.90 21.18
CA ALA A 97 -4.38 -1.52 22.55
C ALA A 97 -3.71 -2.68 23.30
N ASN A 98 -4.00 -3.92 22.92
CA ASN A 98 -3.42 -5.15 23.49
C ASN A 98 -2.22 -5.67 22.69
N MET A 99 -1.67 -4.86 21.79
CA MET A 99 -0.55 -5.25 20.94
C MET A 99 0.67 -5.67 21.78
N ALA A 100 1.29 -6.80 21.43
CA ALA A 100 2.60 -7.17 21.94
C ALA A 100 3.67 -6.33 21.21
N VAL A 101 3.86 -5.10 21.70
CA VAL A 101 4.65 -4.06 21.04
C VAL A 101 6.15 -4.33 21.18
N HIS A 102 6.87 -4.34 20.07
CA HIS A 102 8.34 -4.38 20.05
C HIS A 102 8.97 -3.12 19.46
N ARG A 103 8.17 -2.23 18.86
CA ARG A 103 8.56 -0.88 18.45
C ARG A 103 7.41 0.08 18.70
N ARG A 104 7.69 1.22 19.33
CA ARG A 104 6.73 2.27 19.70
C ARG A 104 7.43 3.61 19.77
N ILE A 105 7.05 4.54 18.91
CA ILE A 105 7.60 5.90 18.93
C ILE A 105 6.52 6.96 18.82
N SER A 106 6.81 8.14 19.38
CA SER A 106 6.02 9.36 19.17
C SER A 106 6.95 10.54 18.95
N ALA A 107 6.64 11.35 17.95
CA ALA A 107 7.31 12.62 17.71
C ALA A 107 6.64 13.80 18.45
N ALA A 108 5.44 13.60 18.99
CA ALA A 108 4.66 14.64 19.68
C ALA A 108 5.06 14.82 21.15
N PHE A 109 5.62 13.76 21.77
CA PHE A 109 6.03 13.77 23.17
C PHE A 109 7.45 13.26 23.31
N LYS A 110 8.21 13.85 24.25
CA LYS A 110 9.55 13.38 24.59
C LYS A 110 9.49 11.98 25.22
N ASP A 111 8.65 11.84 26.24
CA ASP A 111 8.45 10.61 27.00
C ASP A 111 6.97 10.23 27.00
N LEU A 112 6.68 8.93 27.00
CA LEU A 112 5.33 8.36 27.01
C LEU A 112 5.16 7.39 28.18
N PRO A 113 3.94 7.17 28.69
CA PRO A 113 3.66 5.97 29.49
C PRO A 113 4.03 4.72 28.67
N GLY A 114 4.87 3.85 29.22
CA GLY A 114 5.48 2.72 28.49
C GLY A 114 6.78 3.03 27.73
N GLY A 115 7.18 4.31 27.66
CA GLY A 115 8.43 4.74 27.04
C GLY A 115 8.43 4.78 25.51
N GLN A 116 9.55 5.27 24.97
CA GLN A 116 9.90 5.22 23.54
C GLN A 116 10.70 3.93 23.30
N ILE A 117 10.20 3.04 22.44
CA ILE A 117 10.81 1.75 22.11
C ILE A 117 11.22 1.79 20.64
N LEU A 118 12.52 1.89 20.36
CA LEU A 118 12.99 1.98 18.98
C LEU A 118 12.83 0.67 18.20
N GLY A 119 12.98 -0.48 18.84
CA GLY A 119 12.92 -1.78 18.16
C GLY A 119 13.95 -1.94 17.03
N PRO A 120 13.82 -2.98 16.19
CA PRO A 120 14.59 -3.12 14.95
C PRO A 120 14.21 -2.00 13.97
N THR A 121 15.18 -1.20 13.54
CA THR A 121 14.90 -0.08 12.63
C THR A 121 16.13 0.36 11.84
N PHE A 122 15.90 0.88 10.63
CA PHE A 122 16.91 1.61 9.86
C PHE A 122 17.06 3.07 10.29
N ASP A 123 16.21 3.56 11.18
CA ASP A 123 16.34 4.90 11.73
C ASP A 123 17.71 5.06 12.41
N TYR A 124 18.29 6.25 12.27
CA TYR A 124 19.62 6.60 12.81
C TYR A 124 20.82 5.83 12.25
N THR A 125 20.63 4.87 11.33
CA THR A 125 21.74 4.20 10.63
C THR A 125 22.48 5.16 9.67
N HIS A 126 23.75 4.91 9.40
CA HIS A 126 24.46 5.59 8.31
C HIS A 126 24.17 4.87 6.99
N ARG A 127 23.71 5.60 5.98
CA ARG A 127 23.29 5.01 4.68
C ARG A 127 24.51 4.76 3.79
N LEU A 128 25.37 3.86 4.23
CA LEU A 128 26.57 3.39 3.54
C LEU A 128 26.37 1.91 3.18
N LEU A 129 26.82 1.50 1.98
CA LEU A 129 26.82 0.09 1.63
C LEU A 129 27.76 -0.67 2.57
N ASP A 130 27.23 -1.70 3.23
CA ASP A 130 28.00 -2.57 4.11
C ASP A 130 28.60 -3.72 3.30
N PHE A 131 29.88 -3.58 2.93
CA PHE A 131 30.60 -4.61 2.20
C PHE A 131 30.87 -5.88 3.04
N ALA A 132 30.75 -5.84 4.37
CA ALA A 132 30.92 -7.02 5.20
C ALA A 132 29.81 -8.06 4.99
N LEU A 133 28.63 -7.65 4.52
CA LEU A 133 27.53 -8.56 4.18
C LEU A 133 27.76 -9.35 2.88
N ALA A 134 28.82 -9.05 2.12
CA ALA A 134 29.24 -9.87 0.97
C ALA A 134 30.00 -11.14 1.41
N GLU A 135 30.42 -11.22 2.68
CA GLU A 135 31.16 -12.34 3.26
C GLU A 135 30.20 -13.31 3.99
N THR A 136 30.42 -14.62 3.87
CA THR A 136 29.46 -15.67 4.30
C THR A 136 29.37 -15.88 5.83
N GLU A 137 30.27 -15.29 6.63
CA GLU A 137 30.43 -15.58 8.07
C GLU A 137 30.05 -14.42 8.99
N ASN A 138 29.22 -13.48 8.52
CA ASN A 138 28.77 -12.37 9.37
C ASN A 138 27.55 -12.78 10.22
N GLN A 139 27.78 -13.52 11.31
CA GLN A 139 26.75 -13.69 12.35
C GLN A 139 26.80 -12.49 13.29
N PRO A 140 25.67 -11.80 13.53
CA PRO A 140 25.64 -10.75 14.52
C PRO A 140 26.01 -11.33 15.89
N GLU A 141 26.80 -10.58 16.67
CA GLU A 141 27.00 -10.94 18.07
C GLU A 141 25.64 -11.06 18.75
N ALA A 142 25.43 -12.16 19.48
CA ALA A 142 24.19 -12.39 20.20
C ALA A 142 24.01 -11.28 21.24
N VAL A 143 23.19 -10.28 20.91
CA VAL A 143 22.80 -9.25 21.86
C VAL A 143 21.83 -9.91 22.84
N ALA A 144 22.11 -9.80 24.14
CA ALA A 144 21.15 -10.21 25.16
C ALA A 144 19.81 -9.52 24.84
N PRO A 145 18.66 -10.25 24.91
CA PRO A 145 17.37 -9.61 24.72
C PRO A 145 17.32 -8.39 25.63
N PRO A 146 16.92 -7.21 25.13
CA PRO A 146 16.84 -6.02 25.96
C PRO A 146 16.06 -6.39 27.22
N ALA A 147 16.52 -5.91 28.39
CA ALA A 147 15.79 -6.11 29.63
C ALA A 147 14.34 -5.72 29.34
N SER A 148 13.43 -6.69 29.40
CA SER A 148 12.05 -6.48 29.00
C SER A 148 11.57 -5.25 29.76
N ALA A 149 11.16 -4.20 29.05
CA ALA A 149 10.30 -3.21 29.67
C ALA A 149 9.20 -4.02 30.36
N ASP A 150 8.99 -3.78 31.66
CA ASP A 150 8.04 -4.55 32.47
C ASP A 150 6.78 -4.80 31.63
N ALA A 151 6.51 -6.06 31.29
CA ALA A 151 5.44 -6.42 30.34
C ALA A 151 4.04 -5.96 30.82
N ASN A 152 3.97 -5.46 32.06
CA ASN A 152 2.79 -4.92 32.71
C ASN A 152 2.71 -3.38 32.71
N VAL A 153 3.62 -2.65 32.06
CA VAL A 153 3.48 -1.18 31.96
C VAL A 153 2.42 -0.86 30.90
N PRO A 154 1.31 -0.18 31.25
CA PRO A 154 0.30 0.20 30.27
C PRO A 154 0.89 1.10 29.18
N MET A 155 0.59 0.78 27.92
CA MET A 155 0.99 1.57 26.74
C MET A 155 -0.23 2.19 26.04
N PRO A 156 -0.96 3.11 26.71
CA PRO A 156 -2.11 3.76 26.11
C PRO A 156 -1.71 4.48 24.82
N HIS A 157 -2.62 4.51 23.85
CA HIS A 157 -2.46 5.30 22.64
C HIS A 157 -2.28 6.78 22.95
N VAL A 158 -1.37 7.45 22.26
CA VAL A 158 -1.14 8.90 22.39
C VAL A 158 -2.41 9.67 22.07
N ALA A 159 -3.17 9.24 21.06
CA ALA A 159 -4.44 9.87 20.72
C ALA A 159 -5.46 9.75 21.86
N SER A 160 -5.48 8.63 22.60
CA SER A 160 -6.36 8.47 23.77
C SER A 160 -6.01 9.43 24.91
N LEU A 161 -4.72 9.70 25.13
CA LEU A 161 -4.27 10.69 26.11
C LEU A 161 -4.73 12.10 25.73
N LEU A 162 -4.52 12.49 24.47
CA LEU A 162 -4.99 13.79 23.95
C LEU A 162 -6.51 13.92 23.98
N HIS A 163 -7.23 12.80 23.77
CA HIS A 163 -8.68 12.79 23.77
C HIS A 163 -9.25 13.02 25.17
N GLN A 164 -8.64 12.45 26.21
CA GLN A 164 -9.02 12.67 27.61
C GLN A 164 -8.93 14.16 28.01
N GLU A 165 -8.03 14.91 27.38
CA GLU A 165 -7.88 16.36 27.57
C GLU A 165 -8.78 17.20 26.63
N GLY A 166 -9.52 16.56 25.73
CA GLY A 166 -10.35 17.24 24.72
C GLY A 166 -9.53 17.95 23.65
N LEU A 167 -8.28 17.54 23.41
CA LEU A 167 -7.35 18.19 22.49
C LEU A 167 -7.36 17.60 21.09
N ILE A 168 -7.86 16.39 20.90
CA ILE A 168 -7.98 15.73 19.60
C ILE A 168 -9.42 15.29 19.37
N GLN A 169 -9.86 15.40 18.13
CA GLN A 169 -11.19 14.92 17.74
C GLN A 169 -11.36 13.43 18.11
N PRO A 170 -12.53 13.03 18.65
CA PRO A 170 -12.84 11.62 18.79
C PRO A 170 -12.90 10.94 17.41
N GLU A 171 -12.66 9.65 17.37
CA GLU A 171 -13.16 8.84 16.27
C GLU A 171 -14.70 8.77 16.37
N ALA A 172 -15.38 8.80 15.22
CA ALA A 172 -16.83 8.76 15.22
C ALA A 172 -17.29 7.44 15.85
N ALA A 173 -18.28 7.50 16.74
CA ALA A 173 -18.93 6.28 17.22
C ALA A 173 -19.62 5.63 16.03
N GLU A 174 -19.05 4.54 15.54
CA GLU A 174 -19.69 3.73 14.52
C GLU A 174 -20.81 2.91 15.17
N ASP A 175 -21.90 2.73 14.44
CA ASP A 175 -22.91 1.74 14.80
C ASP A 175 -22.27 0.36 14.60
N GLU A 176 -21.93 -0.33 15.69
CA GLU A 176 -21.32 -1.67 15.67
C GLU A 176 -22.17 -2.70 14.89
N THR A 177 -23.45 -2.40 14.63
CA THR A 177 -24.35 -3.25 13.85
C THR A 177 -24.39 -2.91 12.36
N ALA A 178 -23.80 -1.79 11.94
CA ALA A 178 -23.76 -1.39 10.54
C ALA A 178 -22.81 -2.30 9.75
N PRO A 179 -23.18 -2.69 8.52
CA PRO A 179 -22.31 -3.50 7.68
C PRO A 179 -21.06 -2.69 7.29
N VAL A 180 -19.89 -3.32 7.45
CA VAL A 180 -18.61 -2.75 7.00
C VAL A 180 -18.55 -2.80 5.47
N ALA A 181 -18.31 -1.66 4.83
CA ALA A 181 -18.14 -1.58 3.37
C ALA A 181 -16.94 -2.41 2.91
N ASP A 182 -17.09 -3.13 1.79
CA ASP A 182 -16.06 -4.06 1.29
C ASP A 182 -15.86 -3.91 -0.23
N LEU A 183 -14.78 -3.23 -0.61
CA LEU A 183 -14.32 -3.02 -1.99
C LEU A 183 -14.07 -4.34 -2.75
N THR A 184 -13.91 -5.46 -2.03
CA THR A 184 -13.69 -6.77 -2.66
C THR A 184 -15.00 -7.46 -3.04
N ARG A 185 -16.15 -6.91 -2.65
CA ARG A 185 -17.49 -7.44 -2.93
C ARG A 185 -18.33 -6.47 -3.75
N ASP A 186 -18.24 -5.18 -3.43
CA ASP A 186 -19.06 -4.14 -4.02
C ASP A 186 -18.20 -3.17 -4.86
N PRO A 187 -18.70 -2.69 -6.02
CA PRO A 187 -17.98 -1.74 -6.84
C PRO A 187 -17.83 -0.39 -6.13
N LEU A 188 -16.73 0.30 -6.41
CA LEU A 188 -16.45 1.62 -5.85
C LEU A 188 -17.45 2.66 -6.38
N SER A 189 -17.95 3.51 -5.49
CA SER A 189 -18.77 4.68 -5.80
C SER A 189 -18.33 5.87 -4.95
N PHE A 190 -18.52 7.08 -5.50
CA PHE A 190 -18.09 8.32 -4.87
C PHE A 190 -19.30 9.20 -4.49
N PRO A 191 -19.27 9.87 -3.32
CA PRO A 191 -18.22 9.81 -2.31
C PRO A 191 -18.22 8.49 -1.53
N ALA A 192 -17.04 7.93 -1.28
CA ALA A 192 -16.78 6.72 -0.53
C ALA A 192 -16.76 7.01 0.98
N SER A 193 -17.17 6.02 1.78
CA SER A 193 -17.01 6.09 3.24
C SER A 193 -15.53 6.03 3.64
N ARG A 194 -15.18 6.58 4.80
CA ARG A 194 -13.81 6.50 5.32
C ARG A 194 -13.32 5.06 5.47
N SER A 195 -14.19 4.12 5.86
CA SER A 195 -13.87 2.68 5.92
C SER A 195 -13.43 2.13 4.56
N LEU A 196 -14.15 2.48 3.47
CA LEU A 196 -13.80 2.06 2.12
C LEU A 196 -12.51 2.73 1.61
N ARG A 197 -12.30 4.01 1.96
CA ARG A 197 -11.05 4.71 1.66
C ARG A 197 -9.86 4.07 2.36
N LEU A 198 -9.96 3.77 3.67
CA LEU A 198 -8.90 3.09 4.42
C LEU A 198 -8.63 1.69 3.87
N GLN A 199 -9.67 0.93 3.49
CA GLN A 199 -9.51 -0.36 2.84
C GLN A 199 -8.76 -0.23 1.50
N ASN A 200 -9.09 0.78 0.68
CA ASN A 200 -8.39 1.07 -0.58
C ASN A 200 -6.92 1.48 -0.33
N LEU A 201 -6.65 2.37 0.63
CA LEU A 201 -5.30 2.82 0.94
C LEU A 201 -4.41 1.69 1.49
N ALA A 202 -4.96 0.78 2.30
CA ALA A 202 -4.24 -0.40 2.78
C ALA A 202 -3.75 -1.26 1.59
N ARG A 203 -4.56 -1.36 0.54
CA ARG A 203 -4.29 -2.09 -0.71
C ARG A 203 -3.42 -1.33 -1.71
N GLY A 204 -3.35 -0.01 -1.60
CA GLY A 204 -2.72 0.86 -2.58
C GLY A 204 -1.20 0.75 -2.62
N ASP A 205 -0.61 1.15 -3.74
CA ASP A 205 0.81 1.17 -3.99
C ASP A 205 1.53 2.11 -3.00
N GLU A 206 2.53 1.57 -2.31
CA GLU A 206 3.29 2.33 -1.33
C GLU A 206 4.01 3.55 -1.93
N GLY A 207 4.53 3.45 -3.16
CA GLY A 207 5.23 4.56 -3.81
C GLY A 207 4.29 5.70 -4.18
N PHE A 208 3.12 5.38 -4.74
CA PHE A 208 2.08 6.34 -5.08
C PHE A 208 1.58 7.08 -3.84
N LEU A 209 1.21 6.35 -2.78
CA LEU A 209 0.72 6.96 -1.55
C LEU A 209 1.80 7.78 -0.84
N LEU A 210 3.05 7.33 -0.86
CA LEU A 210 4.17 8.09 -0.33
C LEU A 210 4.34 9.43 -1.08
N ALA A 211 4.25 9.41 -2.41
CA ALA A 211 4.36 10.62 -3.22
C ALA A 211 3.21 11.60 -2.94
N LEU A 212 1.97 11.12 -2.81
CA LEU A 212 0.82 11.93 -2.41
C LEU A 212 0.98 12.51 -1.01
N GLY A 213 1.30 11.68 -0.02
CA GLY A 213 1.56 12.13 1.35
C GLY A 213 2.67 13.18 1.41
N TYR A 214 3.77 12.96 0.70
CA TYR A 214 4.86 13.93 0.59
C TYR A 214 4.42 15.25 -0.07
N SER A 215 3.54 15.20 -1.08
CA SER A 215 3.01 16.42 -1.72
C SER A 215 2.24 17.30 -0.73
N THR A 216 1.49 16.70 0.21
CA THR A 216 0.79 17.46 1.26
C THR A 216 1.76 18.19 2.18
N GLN A 217 2.87 17.54 2.55
CA GLN A 217 3.95 18.14 3.36
C GLN A 217 4.67 19.27 2.62
N ARG A 218 4.61 19.28 1.28
CA ARG A 218 5.17 20.31 0.41
C ARG A 218 4.20 21.45 0.13
N GLY A 219 2.98 21.41 0.69
CA GLY A 219 1.99 22.48 0.61
C GLY A 219 0.78 22.21 -0.28
N PHE A 220 0.73 21.07 -0.98
CA PHE A 220 -0.41 20.69 -1.82
C PHE A 220 -1.51 20.05 -0.96
N GLY A 221 -2.45 20.86 -0.44
CA GLY A 221 -3.46 20.39 0.51
C GLY A 221 -2.89 20.24 1.93
N ASN A 222 -2.13 21.24 2.36
CA ASN A 222 -1.35 21.23 3.61
C ASN A 222 -2.19 20.91 4.86
N ASN A 223 -1.72 19.95 5.67
CA ASN A 223 -2.39 19.48 6.88
C ASN A 223 -1.47 19.42 8.13
N HIS A 224 -0.22 19.94 8.03
CA HIS A 224 0.84 19.95 9.06
C HIS A 224 0.86 18.73 9.99
N PRO A 225 1.41 17.60 9.53
CA PRO A 225 1.36 16.34 10.27
C PRO A 225 2.46 16.23 11.34
N PHE A 226 2.13 15.56 12.45
CA PHE A 226 3.05 15.05 13.45
C PHE A 226 2.79 13.56 13.63
N ALA A 227 3.84 12.74 13.71
CA ALA A 227 3.71 11.33 14.07
C ALA A 227 3.30 11.25 15.55
N GLY A 228 1.99 11.15 15.79
CA GLY A 228 1.41 11.05 17.12
C GLY A 228 1.86 9.76 17.76
N GLU A 229 1.69 8.65 17.05
CA GLU A 229 2.24 7.36 17.44
C GLU A 229 2.49 6.47 16.23
N ILE A 230 3.59 5.72 16.26
CA ILE A 230 3.84 4.56 15.39
C ILE A 230 4.16 3.39 16.30
N ARG A 231 3.39 2.31 16.19
CA ARG A 231 3.63 1.08 16.96
C ARG A 231 3.59 -0.15 16.07
N ILE A 232 4.47 -1.09 16.37
CA ILE A 232 4.63 -2.36 15.66
C ILE A 232 4.64 -3.49 16.68
N GLY A 233 3.86 -4.52 16.40
CA GLY A 233 3.74 -5.65 17.29
C GLY A 233 2.76 -6.70 16.79
N ALA A 234 2.70 -7.80 17.54
CA ALA A 234 1.75 -8.86 17.28
C ALA A 234 0.40 -8.54 17.94
N VAL A 235 -0.69 -8.74 17.21
CA VAL A 235 -2.07 -8.63 17.72
C VAL A 235 -2.79 -9.94 17.49
N GLU A 236 -3.53 -10.40 18.49
CA GLU A 236 -4.37 -11.59 18.40
C GLU A 236 -5.54 -11.35 17.43
N VAL A 237 -5.83 -12.37 16.62
CA VAL A 237 -6.97 -12.40 15.73
C VAL A 237 -7.98 -13.37 16.31
N GLU A 238 -9.18 -12.88 16.57
CA GLU A 238 -10.28 -13.67 17.11
C GLU A 238 -11.40 -13.79 16.07
N ILE A 239 -12.11 -14.91 16.10
CA ILE A 239 -13.35 -15.12 15.34
C ILE A 239 -14.42 -15.63 16.30
N VAL A 240 -15.69 -15.45 15.94
CA VAL A 240 -16.83 -16.07 16.64
C VAL A 240 -17.45 -17.14 15.72
N PRO A 241 -17.06 -18.41 15.82
CA PRO A 241 -17.67 -19.48 15.05
C PRO A 241 -19.12 -19.68 15.47
N GLU A 242 -20.02 -19.90 14.50
CA GLU A 242 -21.44 -20.14 14.76
C GLU A 242 -21.65 -21.35 15.69
N GLU A 243 -20.78 -22.36 15.59
CA GLU A 243 -20.85 -23.58 16.38
C GLU A 243 -20.50 -23.37 17.87
N LEU A 244 -19.76 -22.32 18.21
CA LEU A 244 -19.32 -22.02 19.57
C LEU A 244 -20.10 -20.85 20.19
N GLY A 245 -20.40 -19.81 19.42
CA GLY A 245 -21.11 -18.62 19.89
C GLY A 245 -20.31 -17.73 20.85
N PHE A 246 -18.99 -17.88 20.92
CA PHE A 246 -18.08 -17.02 21.69
C PHE A 246 -16.74 -16.83 20.95
N PRO A 247 -15.99 -15.75 21.21
CA PRO A 247 -14.73 -15.47 20.52
C PRO A 247 -13.65 -16.49 20.86
N ILE A 248 -12.90 -16.92 19.84
CA ILE A 248 -11.71 -17.77 19.97
C ILE A 248 -10.54 -17.14 19.22
N ALA A 249 -9.36 -17.12 19.85
CA ALA A 249 -8.12 -16.72 19.20
C ALA A 249 -7.66 -17.78 18.20
N ILE A 250 -7.43 -17.39 16.95
CA ILE A 250 -6.97 -18.27 15.86
C ILE A 250 -5.50 -18.06 15.52
N GLY A 251 -4.86 -17.05 16.11
CA GLY A 251 -3.45 -16.77 15.92
C GLY A 251 -3.14 -15.30 16.14
N THR A 252 -1.93 -14.89 15.73
CA THR A 252 -1.48 -13.51 15.82
C THR A 252 -0.97 -13.03 14.47
N ILE A 253 -1.19 -11.74 14.19
CA ILE A 253 -0.61 -11.06 13.04
C ILE A 253 0.31 -9.93 13.52
N THR A 254 1.45 -9.76 12.86
CA THR A 254 2.29 -8.57 13.05
C THR A 254 1.72 -7.45 12.20
N ILE A 255 1.47 -6.31 12.82
CA ILE A 255 0.97 -5.11 12.15
C ILE A 255 1.75 -3.87 12.60
N THR A 256 1.77 -2.88 11.72
CA THR A 256 2.19 -1.52 12.03
C THR A 256 0.98 -0.60 12.01
N GLU A 257 0.74 0.07 13.13
CA GLU A 257 -0.30 1.10 13.30
C GLU A 257 0.37 2.48 13.36
N CYS A 258 -0.16 3.44 12.60
CA CYS A 258 0.30 4.82 12.57
C CYS A 258 -0.88 5.78 12.76
N GLU A 259 -0.79 6.59 13.82
CA GLU A 259 -1.69 7.70 14.09
C GLU A 259 -0.96 9.02 13.87
N MET A 260 -1.41 9.76 12.86
CA MET A 260 -0.93 11.12 12.59
C MET A 260 -1.82 12.13 13.29
N ILE A 261 -1.20 13.08 13.99
CA ILE A 261 -1.88 14.26 14.53
C ILE A 261 -1.72 15.38 13.50
N ASN A 262 -2.80 16.04 13.14
CA ASN A 262 -2.84 17.08 12.12
C ASN A 262 -3.40 18.38 12.68
N GLN A 263 -3.14 19.49 11.97
CA GLN A 263 -3.47 20.83 12.44
C GLN A 263 -4.93 20.93 12.94
N PHE A 264 -5.09 21.71 14.01
CA PHE A 264 -6.35 21.85 14.70
C PHE A 264 -7.38 22.65 13.89
N LYS A 265 -8.65 22.32 14.11
CA LYS A 265 -9.80 23.08 13.63
C LYS A 265 -10.74 23.37 14.78
N GLY A 266 -11.35 24.54 14.73
CA GLY A 266 -12.38 24.98 15.66
C GLY A 266 -13.37 25.89 14.95
N SER A 267 -14.57 26.00 15.49
CA SER A 267 -15.59 26.93 15.02
C SER A 267 -16.06 27.81 16.18
N LYS A 268 -17.10 28.63 15.97
CA LYS A 268 -17.72 29.36 17.07
C LYS A 268 -18.40 28.41 18.08
N ASP A 269 -18.82 27.24 17.62
CA ASP A 269 -19.60 26.27 18.40
C ASP A 269 -18.78 25.06 18.85
N VAL A 270 -17.59 24.85 18.27
CA VAL A 270 -16.70 23.70 18.56
C VAL A 270 -15.32 24.21 18.96
N ALA A 271 -14.86 23.79 20.15
CA ALA A 271 -13.53 24.13 20.64
C ALA A 271 -12.44 23.65 19.66
N PRO A 272 -11.33 24.39 19.50
CA PRO A 272 -10.24 23.96 18.65
C PRO A 272 -9.65 22.62 19.09
N MET A 273 -9.69 21.62 18.20
CA MET A 273 -9.13 20.29 18.43
C MET A 273 -8.24 19.89 17.25
N PHE A 274 -7.17 19.16 17.54
CA PHE A 274 -6.38 18.49 16.51
C PHE A 274 -7.24 17.52 15.69
N THR A 275 -6.92 17.43 14.42
CA THR A 275 -7.48 16.41 13.53
C THR A 275 -6.52 15.21 13.46
N ARG A 276 -6.94 14.11 12.82
CA ARG A 276 -6.13 12.89 12.77
C ARG A 276 -6.22 12.16 11.43
N GLY A 277 -5.13 11.47 11.10
CA GLY A 277 -5.04 10.51 10.02
C GLY A 277 -4.61 9.14 10.56
N TYR A 278 -5.05 8.07 9.91
CA TYR A 278 -4.85 6.70 10.37
C TYR A 278 -4.29 5.79 9.27
N GLY A 279 -3.32 4.94 9.64
CA GLY A 279 -2.76 3.92 8.76
C GLY A 279 -2.49 2.62 9.49
N LEU A 280 -2.83 1.50 8.86
CA LEU A 280 -2.70 0.16 9.43
C LEU A 280 -2.27 -0.82 8.33
N VAL A 281 -1.13 -1.47 8.50
CA VAL A 281 -0.56 -2.39 7.49
C VAL A 281 0.01 -3.64 8.14
N PHE A 282 0.12 -4.72 7.36
CA PHE A 282 0.82 -5.93 7.81
C PHE A 282 2.33 -5.72 7.92
N GLY A 283 2.94 -6.44 8.86
CA GLY A 283 4.38 -6.46 9.09
C GLY A 283 4.93 -5.14 9.61
N GLU A 284 6.16 -4.84 9.24
CA GLU A 284 6.96 -3.72 9.77
C GLU A 284 7.05 -2.55 8.76
N SER A 285 6.07 -2.44 7.85
CA SER A 285 6.07 -1.47 6.74
C SER A 285 5.66 -0.06 7.17
N GLU A 286 6.43 0.57 8.05
CA GLU A 286 6.13 1.89 8.63
C GLU A 286 5.87 2.98 7.59
N ARG A 287 6.70 3.02 6.54
CA ARG A 287 6.58 4.03 5.48
C ARG A 287 5.23 3.98 4.78
N LYS A 288 4.69 2.78 4.54
CA LYS A 288 3.33 2.59 4.01
C LYS A 288 2.27 3.05 5.01
N ALA A 289 2.39 2.69 6.29
CA ALA A 289 1.45 3.10 7.33
C ALA A 289 1.39 4.63 7.47
N MET A 290 2.54 5.30 7.48
CA MET A 290 2.64 6.75 7.53
C MET A 290 2.03 7.40 6.28
N ALA A 291 2.35 6.90 5.09
CA ALA A 291 1.77 7.41 3.84
C ALA A 291 0.25 7.27 3.83
N MET A 292 -0.27 6.12 4.27
CA MET A 292 -1.70 5.88 4.44
C MET A 292 -2.34 6.88 5.41
N ALA A 293 -1.74 7.13 6.58
CA ALA A 293 -2.26 8.09 7.55
C ALA A 293 -2.30 9.53 7.01
N LEU A 294 -1.27 9.95 6.27
CA LEU A 294 -1.23 11.27 5.64
C LEU A 294 -2.32 11.43 4.57
N VAL A 295 -2.51 10.41 3.73
CA VAL A 295 -3.51 10.42 2.65
C VAL A 295 -4.93 10.27 3.21
N ASP A 296 -5.16 9.43 4.22
CA ASP A 296 -6.44 9.34 4.94
C ASP A 296 -6.87 10.73 5.39
N ARG A 297 -6.00 11.46 6.11
CA ARG A 297 -6.33 12.81 6.54
C ARG A 297 -6.64 13.75 5.37
N ALA A 298 -5.89 13.67 4.27
CA ALA A 298 -6.12 14.52 3.10
C ALA A 298 -7.49 14.25 2.45
N LEU A 299 -7.89 12.98 2.36
CA LEU A 299 -9.19 12.57 1.81
C LEU A 299 -10.39 12.94 2.69
N ARG A 300 -10.15 13.37 3.93
CA ARG A 300 -11.18 13.90 4.83
C ARG A 300 -11.46 15.39 4.62
N ALA A 301 -10.98 15.97 3.53
CA ALA A 301 -11.17 17.38 3.19
C ALA A 301 -12.66 17.79 3.27
N SER A 302 -13.55 17.04 2.62
CA SER A 302 -14.99 17.30 2.60
C SER A 302 -15.63 17.22 4.00
N GLU A 303 -15.29 16.18 4.77
CA GLU A 303 -15.76 15.99 6.17
C GLU A 303 -15.37 17.16 7.08
N LEU A 304 -14.23 17.78 6.79
CA LEU A 304 -13.65 18.85 7.58
C LEU A 304 -13.96 20.24 7.01
N GLY A 305 -14.76 20.34 5.93
CA GLY A 305 -15.10 21.59 5.26
C GLY A 305 -13.89 22.28 4.61
N GLU A 306 -12.94 21.50 4.09
CA GLU A 306 -11.77 21.96 3.32
C GLU A 306 -12.10 22.00 1.84
N GLU A 307 -11.55 22.97 1.13
CA GLU A 307 -11.56 22.99 -0.32
C GLU A 307 -10.58 21.94 -0.86
N VAL A 308 -11.02 21.18 -1.87
CA VAL A 308 -10.17 20.22 -2.59
C VAL A 308 -9.37 20.99 -3.63
N ILE A 309 -8.10 21.27 -3.32
CA ILE A 309 -7.20 22.08 -4.17
C ILE A 309 -5.98 21.30 -4.66
N ALA A 310 -5.83 20.04 -4.24
CA ALA A 310 -4.67 19.22 -4.50
C ALA A 310 -5.04 17.75 -4.78
N PRO A 311 -4.22 17.02 -5.56
CA PRO A 311 -4.51 15.62 -5.90
C PRO A 311 -4.69 14.69 -4.69
N ALA A 312 -3.96 14.92 -3.60
CA ALA A 312 -4.08 14.10 -2.40
C ALA A 312 -5.42 14.27 -1.65
N GLN A 313 -6.18 15.34 -1.94
CA GLN A 313 -7.52 15.59 -1.40
C GLN A 313 -8.63 15.14 -2.36
N ASP A 314 -8.29 14.82 -3.61
CA ASP A 314 -9.24 14.38 -4.64
C ASP A 314 -9.49 12.88 -4.50
N GLU A 315 -10.64 12.55 -3.91
CA GLU A 315 -10.99 11.17 -3.57
C GLU A 315 -11.04 10.22 -4.76
N GLU A 316 -11.64 10.67 -5.88
CA GLU A 316 -11.72 9.86 -7.10
C GLU A 316 -10.33 9.66 -7.70
N PHE A 317 -9.54 10.73 -7.80
CA PHE A 317 -8.18 10.63 -8.33
C PHE A 317 -7.31 9.68 -7.50
N VAL A 318 -7.35 9.76 -6.17
CA VAL A 318 -6.52 8.90 -5.31
C VAL A 318 -6.96 7.45 -5.41
N MET A 319 -8.25 7.16 -5.23
CA MET A 319 -8.73 5.78 -5.12
C MET A 319 -8.67 5.01 -6.46
N MET A 320 -8.86 5.70 -7.60
CA MET A 320 -8.82 5.09 -8.93
C MET A 320 -7.40 4.82 -9.45
N HIS A 321 -6.36 5.34 -8.78
CA HIS A 321 -4.97 5.21 -9.22
C HIS A 321 -4.05 4.63 -8.13
N SER A 322 -4.61 4.18 -7.02
CA SER A 322 -3.83 3.64 -5.90
C SER A 322 -3.49 2.15 -6.07
N ASP A 323 -4.36 1.30 -6.61
CA ASP A 323 -4.11 -0.14 -6.70
C ASP A 323 -3.15 -0.46 -7.87
N ASN A 324 -1.93 -0.93 -7.57
CA ASN A 324 -0.96 -1.26 -8.60
C ASN A 324 -1.32 -2.51 -9.41
N VAL A 325 -2.22 -3.38 -8.93
CA VAL A 325 -2.70 -4.51 -9.70
C VAL A 325 -3.47 -4.02 -10.93
N GLU A 326 -4.32 -3.01 -10.73
CA GLU A 326 -5.05 -2.36 -11.81
C GLU A 326 -4.11 -1.52 -12.69
N ALA A 327 -3.28 -0.67 -12.07
CA ALA A 327 -2.38 0.21 -12.80
C ALA A 327 -1.35 -0.56 -13.64
N MET A 328 -0.72 -1.62 -13.11
CA MET A 328 0.23 -2.43 -13.86
C MET A 328 -0.47 -3.11 -15.03
N GLY A 329 -1.66 -3.68 -14.81
CA GLY A 329 -2.40 -4.40 -15.83
C GLY A 329 -2.75 -3.48 -16.99
N PHE A 330 -3.28 -2.29 -16.66
CA PHE A 330 -3.68 -1.30 -17.65
C PHE A 330 -2.50 -0.58 -18.30
N VAL A 331 -1.34 -0.42 -17.69
CA VAL A 331 -0.17 0.12 -18.41
C VAL A 331 0.45 -0.95 -19.30
N GLN A 332 0.58 -2.18 -18.81
CA GLN A 332 1.26 -3.25 -19.52
C GLN A 332 0.42 -3.88 -20.64
N HIS A 333 -0.91 -3.72 -20.64
CA HIS A 333 -1.74 -4.22 -21.74
C HIS A 333 -1.33 -3.63 -23.09
N LEU A 334 -0.69 -2.45 -23.13
CA LEU A 334 -0.16 -1.82 -24.34
C LEU A 334 0.84 -2.71 -25.11
N LYS A 335 1.42 -3.73 -24.46
CA LYS A 335 2.24 -4.76 -25.12
C LYS A 335 1.42 -5.71 -26.00
N LEU A 336 0.11 -5.80 -25.78
CA LEU A 336 -0.80 -6.63 -26.57
C LEU A 336 -0.99 -6.04 -27.97
N PRO A 337 -1.44 -6.85 -28.94
CA PRO A 337 -1.61 -6.36 -30.30
C PRO A 337 -2.75 -5.34 -30.42
N HIS A 338 -2.39 -4.07 -30.71
CA HIS A 338 -3.32 -2.97 -31.01
C HIS A 338 -3.31 -2.57 -32.49
N TYR A 339 -2.90 -3.48 -33.38
CA TYR A 339 -2.66 -3.15 -34.79
C TYR A 339 -3.95 -2.76 -35.54
N VAL A 340 -5.13 -3.20 -35.10
CA VAL A 340 -6.41 -2.81 -35.74
C VAL A 340 -6.70 -1.33 -35.48
N ASP A 341 -6.72 -0.94 -34.21
CA ASP A 341 -6.98 0.46 -33.81
C ASP A 341 -5.91 1.39 -34.40
N PHE A 342 -4.65 0.97 -34.35
CA PHE A 342 -3.55 1.72 -34.94
C PHE A 342 -3.69 1.87 -36.48
N GLN A 343 -4.26 0.89 -37.19
CA GLN A 343 -4.55 1.07 -38.62
C GLN A 343 -5.64 2.13 -38.85
N GLY A 344 -6.65 2.23 -37.98
CA GLY A 344 -7.66 3.30 -38.03
C GLY A 344 -7.01 4.68 -37.93
N GLU A 345 -6.15 4.87 -36.93
CA GLU A 345 -5.37 6.12 -36.75
C GLU A 345 -4.46 6.41 -37.96
N LEU A 346 -3.80 5.39 -38.52
CA LEU A 346 -2.95 5.57 -39.71
C LEU A 346 -3.76 6.03 -40.92
N VAL A 347 -4.97 5.54 -41.12
CA VAL A 347 -5.85 5.98 -42.21
C VAL A 347 -6.19 7.46 -42.01
N MET A 348 -6.66 7.85 -40.82
CA MET A 348 -7.01 9.23 -40.50
C MET A 348 -5.83 10.20 -40.72
N VAL A 349 -4.63 9.84 -40.22
CA VAL A 349 -3.42 10.66 -40.41
C VAL A 349 -3.06 10.80 -41.89
N ARG A 350 -3.21 9.74 -42.69
CA ARG A 350 -2.93 9.79 -44.14
C ARG A 350 -3.93 10.67 -44.87
N GLU A 351 -5.21 10.63 -44.50
CA GLU A 351 -6.24 11.49 -45.08
C GLU A 351 -5.96 12.97 -44.79
N LEU A 352 -5.71 13.33 -43.53
CA LEU A 352 -5.34 14.70 -43.14
C LEU A 352 -4.10 15.22 -43.87
N ARG A 353 -3.11 14.35 -44.10
CA ARG A 353 -1.91 14.70 -44.88
C ARG A 353 -2.24 14.96 -46.34
N ALA A 354 -3.06 14.11 -46.97
CA ALA A 354 -3.47 14.28 -48.37
C ALA A 354 -4.31 15.55 -48.57
N GLU A 355 -5.19 15.89 -47.63
CA GLU A 355 -5.95 17.14 -47.64
C GLU A 355 -5.05 18.37 -47.55
N ARG A 356 -4.06 18.34 -46.65
CA ARG A 356 -3.06 19.40 -46.51
C ARG A 356 -2.24 19.59 -47.79
N GLU A 357 -1.80 18.49 -48.42
CA GLU A 357 -1.04 18.54 -49.67
C GLU A 357 -1.87 19.18 -50.80
N LYS A 358 -3.14 18.79 -50.94
CA LYS A 358 -4.07 19.41 -51.90
C LYS A 358 -4.23 20.90 -51.64
N SER A 359 -4.45 21.30 -50.38
CA SER A 359 -4.59 22.72 -50.01
C SER A 359 -3.33 23.54 -50.36
N LEU A 360 -2.14 23.00 -50.07
CA LEU A 360 -0.87 23.65 -50.41
C LEU A 360 -0.65 23.75 -51.92
N GLN A 361 -1.14 22.77 -52.70
CA GLN A 361 -1.05 22.79 -54.15
C GLN A 361 -1.99 23.83 -54.76
N SER A 362 -3.23 23.92 -54.30
CA SER A 362 -4.18 24.97 -54.72
C SER A 362 -3.67 26.38 -54.40
N GLN A 363 -3.04 26.59 -53.24
CA GLN A 363 -2.44 27.89 -52.89
C GLN A 363 -1.22 28.26 -53.75
N LYS A 364 -0.46 27.27 -54.24
CA LYS A 364 0.65 27.51 -55.17
C LYS A 364 0.14 27.85 -56.57
N GLU A 365 -0.92 27.18 -57.03
CA GLU A 365 -1.56 27.43 -58.32
C GLU A 365 -2.19 28.84 -58.36
N GLU A 366 -2.91 29.26 -57.30
CA GLU A 366 -3.44 30.62 -57.17
C GLU A 366 -2.35 31.70 -57.19
N LYS A 367 -1.20 31.46 -56.53
CA LYS A 367 -0.05 32.38 -56.56
C LYS A 367 0.71 32.41 -57.89
N SER A 368 0.49 31.45 -58.79
CA SER A 368 1.11 31.40 -60.11
C SER A 368 0.27 32.06 -61.21
N HIS A 369 -0.98 32.40 -60.89
CA HIS A 369 -1.94 33.06 -61.79
C HIS A 369 -2.18 34.55 -61.46
N VAL A 370 -1.44 35.07 -60.47
CA VAL A 370 -1.27 36.51 -60.18
C VAL A 370 0.14 36.89 -60.60
#